data_AF-A0A920A9D0-F1
#
_entry.id   AF-A0A920A9D0-F1
#
_cell.length_a   1.000
_cell.length_b   1.000
_cell.length_c   1.000
_cell.angle_alpha   90.00
_cell.angle_beta   90.00
_cell.angle_gamma   90.00
#
_symmetry.space_group_name_H-M   'P 1'
#
loop_
_entity.id
_entity.type
_entity.pdbx_description
1 polymer ?
#
loop_
_entity_poly.entity_id
_entity_poly.type
_entity_poly.pdbx_seq_one_letter_code
_entity_poly.pdbx_strand_id
1 'polypeptide(L)'
;MEDAALLGIAKPDIQPFATDYVDEMIDYIQQLITNGTAYEINGNVLFDVSKFTNYGCLSDRCIEDQDSGSRIKVEEYKKNPNDFILWKPSSESEPGWDSPWGTGRPGWHLECSVMSESSLGVLLIFMVVVMILNFHIMIMK
;
A
#
# COMPACT_ATOMS: atom_id res chain seq x y z
N MET A 1 3.24 13.07 -20.55
CA MET A 1 3.73 12.23 -21.66
C MET A 1 4.55 13.01 -22.69
N GLU A 2 4.30 14.31 -22.87
CA GLU A 2 5.05 15.15 -23.82
C GLU A 2 6.56 15.19 -23.49
N ASP A 3 6.93 15.42 -22.22
CA ASP A 3 8.33 15.38 -21.78
C ASP A 3 9.01 14.02 -21.98
N ALA A 4 8.30 12.93 -21.67
CA ALA A 4 8.82 11.57 -21.86
C ALA A 4 9.07 11.27 -23.34
N ALA A 5 8.20 11.74 -24.23
CA ALA A 5 8.37 11.61 -25.67
C ALA A 5 9.56 12.44 -26.18
N LEU A 6 9.79 13.63 -25.63
CA LEU A 6 10.97 14.45 -25.94
C LEU A 6 12.29 13.76 -25.56
N LEU A 7 12.27 12.92 -24.52
CA LEU A 7 13.40 12.10 -24.08
C LEU A 7 13.55 10.78 -24.86
N GLY A 8 12.70 10.52 -25.86
CA GLY A 8 12.73 9.28 -26.65
C GLY A 8 12.22 8.05 -25.90
N ILE A 9 11.48 8.22 -24.80
CA ILE A 9 10.93 7.12 -24.01
C ILE A 9 9.68 6.57 -24.72
N ALA A 10 9.65 5.25 -24.93
CA ALA A 10 8.50 4.58 -25.49
C ALA A 10 7.27 4.69 -24.55
N LYS A 11 6.08 4.74 -25.14
CA LYS A 11 4.85 4.71 -24.33
C LYS A 11 4.70 3.33 -23.70
N PRO A 12 4.27 3.23 -22.43
CA PRO A 12 3.93 1.96 -21.82
C PRO A 12 2.68 1.37 -22.48
N ASP A 13 2.57 0.03 -22.48
CA ASP A 13 1.44 -0.70 -23.07
C ASP A 13 0.12 -0.43 -22.34
N ILE A 14 0.18 -0.21 -21.02
CA ILE A 14 -0.98 0.04 -20.16
C ILE A 14 -0.66 1.19 -19.20
N GLN A 15 -1.61 2.11 -19.00
CA GLN A 15 -1.53 3.23 -18.06
C GLN A 15 -2.80 3.29 -17.21
N PRO A 16 -2.98 2.37 -16.24
CA PRO A 16 -4.16 2.37 -15.41
C PRO A 16 -4.13 3.55 -14.42
N PHE A 17 -5.28 4.15 -14.13
CA PHE A 17 -5.41 5.09 -13.02
C PHE A 17 -5.82 4.33 -11.76
N ALA A 18 -5.23 4.64 -10.60
CA ALA A 18 -5.59 4.01 -9.33
C ALA A 18 -7.09 4.17 -9.00
N THR A 19 -7.70 5.28 -9.44
CA THR A 19 -9.12 5.56 -9.27
C THR A 19 -10.04 4.57 -9.98
N ASP A 20 -9.55 3.89 -11.01
CA ASP A 20 -10.33 2.90 -11.78
C ASP A 20 -10.36 1.52 -11.11
N TYR A 21 -9.53 1.31 -10.08
CA TYR A 21 -9.33 0.00 -9.42
C TYR A 21 -9.75 0.02 -7.94
N VAL A 22 -10.51 1.03 -7.51
CA VAL A 22 -10.83 1.21 -6.08
C VAL A 22 -11.71 0.08 -5.56
N ASP A 23 -12.65 -0.42 -6.36
CA ASP A 23 -13.52 -1.54 -5.98
C ASP A 23 -12.70 -2.83 -5.78
N GLU A 24 -11.76 -3.11 -6.68
CA GLU A 24 -10.83 -4.24 -6.58
C GLU A 24 -9.91 -4.10 -5.36
N MET A 25 -9.47 -2.88 -5.05
CA MET A 25 -8.71 -2.60 -3.83
C MET A 25 -9.53 -2.89 -2.57
N ILE A 26 -10.80 -2.50 -2.54
CA ILE A 26 -11.71 -2.81 -1.42
C ILE A 26 -11.88 -4.33 -1.26
N ASP A 27 -12.13 -5.04 -2.35
CA ASP A 27 -12.28 -6.51 -2.33
C ASP A 27 -11.00 -7.20 -1.87
N TYR A 28 -9.83 -6.72 -2.31
CA TYR A 28 -8.55 -7.24 -1.89
C TYR A 28 -8.30 -7.02 -0.39
N ILE A 29 -8.64 -5.83 0.14
CA ILE A 29 -8.57 -5.56 1.58
C ILE A 29 -9.49 -6.51 2.35
N GLN A 30 -10.72 -6.75 1.88
CA GLN A 30 -11.64 -7.69 2.53
C GLN A 30 -11.05 -9.10 2.62
N GLN A 31 -10.37 -9.56 1.57
CA GLN A 31 -9.67 -10.85 1.56
C GLN A 31 -8.54 -10.87 2.60
N LEU A 32 -7.73 -9.80 2.70
CA LEU A 32 -6.68 -9.69 3.71
C LEU A 32 -7.22 -9.70 5.15
N ILE A 33 -8.36 -9.05 5.40
CA ILE A 33 -9.02 -9.08 6.71
C ILE A 33 -9.54 -10.50 7.00
N THR A 34 -10.18 -11.14 6.02
CA THR A 34 -10.70 -12.51 6.15
C THR A 34 -9.58 -13.51 6.44
N ASN A 35 -8.41 -13.31 5.84
CA ASN A 35 -7.22 -14.13 6.06
C ASN A 35 -6.49 -13.82 7.38
N GLY A 36 -6.95 -12.81 8.14
CA GLY A 36 -6.35 -12.42 9.41
C GLY A 36 -4.99 -11.71 9.28
N THR A 37 -4.66 -11.22 8.08
CA THR A 37 -3.43 -10.47 7.76
C THR A 37 -3.63 -8.95 7.74
N ALA A 38 -4.88 -8.48 7.87
CA ALA A 38 -5.21 -7.09 8.04
C ALA A 38 -6.27 -6.92 9.14
N TYR A 39 -6.37 -5.72 9.69
CA TYR A 39 -7.36 -5.39 10.72
C TYR A 39 -7.88 -3.96 10.56
N GLU A 40 -9.13 -3.77 10.94
CA GLU A 40 -9.77 -2.45 11.00
C GLU A 40 -9.65 -1.85 12.41
N ILE A 41 -9.44 -0.53 12.46
CA ILE A 41 -9.49 0.28 13.67
C ILE A 41 -9.89 1.73 13.34
N ASN A 42 -10.98 2.21 13.94
CA ASN A 42 -11.48 3.59 13.78
C ASN A 42 -11.66 4.01 12.31
N GLY A 43 -12.16 3.11 11.46
CA GLY A 43 -12.33 3.29 10.02
C GLY A 43 -11.04 3.16 9.20
N ASN A 44 -9.89 2.98 9.85
CA ASN A 44 -8.62 2.70 9.16
C ASN A 44 -8.48 1.19 9.01
N VAL A 45 -7.99 0.73 7.86
CA VAL A 45 -7.56 -0.65 7.70
C VAL A 45 -6.05 -0.69 7.58
N LEU A 46 -5.41 -1.52 8.40
CA LEU A 46 -3.97 -1.69 8.42
C LEU A 46 -3.59 -3.13 8.09
N PHE A 47 -2.45 -3.29 7.44
CA PHE A 47 -1.79 -4.58 7.26
C PHE A 47 -0.99 -4.93 8.52
N ASP A 48 -1.19 -6.15 9.04
CA ASP A 48 -0.46 -6.65 10.20
C ASP A 48 0.86 -7.30 9.75
N VAL A 49 1.96 -6.54 9.88
CA VAL A 49 3.29 -7.01 9.44
C VAL A 49 3.74 -8.24 10.23
N SER A 50 3.29 -8.41 11.48
CA SER A 50 3.68 -9.56 12.31
C SER A 50 3.19 -10.90 11.76
N LYS A 51 2.14 -10.88 10.92
CA LYS A 51 1.60 -12.07 10.26
C LYS A 51 2.42 -12.50 9.04
N PHE A 52 3.38 -11.68 8.62
CA PHE A 52 4.18 -11.94 7.42
C PHE A 52 5.64 -12.22 7.77
N THR A 53 6.00 -13.50 7.87
CA THR A 53 7.33 -13.95 8.31
C THR A 53 8.47 -13.53 7.37
N ASN A 54 8.18 -13.30 6.09
CA ASN A 54 9.19 -12.92 5.09
C ASN A 54 9.30 -11.39 4.91
N TYR A 55 8.74 -10.59 5.81
CA TYR A 55 8.81 -9.14 5.74
C TYR A 55 10.26 -8.66 5.87
N GLY A 56 10.71 -7.77 4.96
CA GLY A 56 12.09 -7.26 4.93
C GLY A 56 13.09 -8.05 4.08
N CYS A 57 12.73 -9.25 3.59
CA CYS A 57 13.61 -10.11 2.79
C CYS A 57 14.13 -9.42 1.50
N LEU A 58 13.31 -8.60 0.85
CA LEU A 58 13.69 -7.91 -0.39
C LEU A 58 14.56 -6.68 -0.19
N SER A 59 14.54 -6.12 1.01
CA SER A 59 15.42 -5.01 1.38
C SER A 59 16.74 -5.44 2.00
N ASP A 60 16.91 -6.76 2.23
CA ASP A 60 18.02 -7.33 3.01
C ASP A 60 18.19 -6.63 4.37
N ARG A 61 17.07 -6.25 4.98
CA ARG A 61 17.02 -5.62 6.30
C ARG A 61 16.11 -6.46 7.20
N CYS A 62 16.65 -6.91 8.32
CA CYS A 62 15.85 -7.55 9.36
C CYS A 62 14.92 -6.50 9.99
N ILE A 63 13.71 -6.91 10.34
CA ILE A 63 12.73 -6.06 11.06
C ILE A 63 13.36 -5.48 12.33
N GLU A 64 14.23 -6.25 12.99
CA GLU A 64 14.98 -5.88 14.19
C GLU A 64 15.92 -4.66 13.97
N ASP A 65 16.41 -4.45 12.75
CA ASP A 65 17.28 -3.31 12.44
C ASP A 65 16.49 -2.02 12.15
N GLN A 66 15.18 -2.12 11.86
CA GLN A 66 14.34 -0.96 11.51
C GLN A 66 13.92 -0.12 12.72
N ASP A 67 13.95 -0.69 13.93
CA ASP A 67 13.60 0.03 15.17
C ASP A 67 14.63 1.12 15.55
N SER A 68 15.84 1.06 15.00
CA SER A 68 16.95 1.93 15.39
C SER A 68 16.93 3.36 14.81
N GLY A 69 15.96 3.71 13.95
CA GLY A 69 15.96 4.99 13.22
C GLY A 69 14.64 5.78 13.17
N SER A 70 13.54 5.24 13.68
CA SER A 70 12.23 5.89 13.57
C SER A 70 12.09 7.05 14.56
N ARG A 71 12.37 8.28 14.08
CA ARG A 71 12.03 9.54 14.77
C ARG A 71 10.53 9.88 14.71
N ILE A 72 9.68 8.93 14.32
CA ILE A 72 8.26 9.14 14.05
C ILE A 72 7.46 8.51 15.18
N LYS A 73 6.60 9.31 15.83
CA LYS A 73 5.64 8.80 16.83
C LYS A 73 4.86 7.65 16.20
N VAL A 74 4.92 6.48 16.84
CA VAL A 74 4.01 5.39 16.52
C VAL A 74 2.60 5.89 16.82
N GLU A 75 1.76 5.92 15.78
CA GLU A 75 0.36 6.26 15.91
C GLU A 75 -0.32 5.27 16.88
N GLU A 76 -1.07 5.77 17.86
CA GLU A 76 -1.58 4.98 19.00
C GLU A 76 -2.51 3.82 18.59
N TYR A 77 -3.06 3.85 17.38
CA TYR A 77 -3.95 2.82 16.85
C TYR A 77 -3.23 1.65 16.17
N LYS A 78 -1.90 1.69 16.04
CA LYS A 78 -1.13 0.59 15.43
C LYS A 78 -0.83 -0.50 16.45
N LYS A 79 -1.01 -1.77 16.07
CA LYS A 79 -0.60 -2.92 16.90
C LYS A 79 0.92 -3.11 16.84
N ASN A 80 1.51 -2.87 15.68
CA ASN A 80 2.95 -2.87 15.45
C ASN A 80 3.37 -1.53 14.81
N PRO A 81 4.49 -0.93 15.23
CA PRO A 81 5.06 0.27 14.59
C PRO A 81 5.19 0.17 13.06
N ASN A 82 5.47 -1.04 12.56
CA ASN A 82 5.68 -1.33 11.15
C ASN A 82 4.39 -1.56 10.36
N ASP A 83 3.23 -1.64 11.03
CA ASP A 83 1.95 -1.78 10.33
C ASP A 83 1.69 -0.56 9.45
N PHE A 84 1.21 -0.80 8.23
CA PHE A 84 0.96 0.24 7.25
C PHE A 84 -0.50 0.27 6.81
N ILE A 85 -0.93 1.44 6.35
CA ILE A 85 -2.33 1.69 6.00
C ILE A 85 -2.65 1.08 4.64
N LEU A 86 -3.73 0.30 4.60
CA LEU A 86 -4.37 -0.19 3.38
C LEU A 86 -5.58 0.68 3.01
N TRP A 87 -6.30 1.21 4.01
CA TRP A 87 -7.44 2.11 3.83
C TRP A 87 -7.43 3.20 4.89
N LYS A 88 -7.61 4.45 4.46
CA LYS A 88 -7.66 5.62 5.35
C LYS A 88 -9.01 6.33 5.23
N PRO A 89 -9.70 6.66 6.34
CA PRO A 89 -10.86 7.54 6.30
C PRO A 89 -10.53 8.88 5.61
N SER A 90 -11.48 9.38 4.83
CA SER A 90 -11.35 10.64 4.11
C SER A 90 -12.28 11.69 4.71
N SER A 91 -11.84 12.93 4.79
CA SER A 91 -12.72 14.04 5.18
C SER A 91 -13.53 14.54 3.98
N GLU A 92 -14.58 15.34 4.22
CA GLU A 92 -15.40 15.92 3.13
C GLU A 92 -14.61 16.78 2.13
N SER A 93 -13.44 17.26 2.52
CA SER A 93 -12.53 18.05 1.68
C SER A 93 -11.55 17.20 0.85
N GLU A 94 -11.45 15.91 1.14
CA GLU A 94 -10.54 14.97 0.46
C GLU A 94 -11.35 14.01 -0.43
N PRO A 95 -10.78 13.51 -1.54
CA PRO A 95 -11.45 12.49 -2.34
C PRO A 95 -11.65 11.22 -1.50
N GLY A 96 -12.83 10.62 -1.59
CA GLY A 96 -13.19 9.43 -0.86
C GLY A 96 -14.18 8.56 -1.64
N TRP A 97 -14.06 7.26 -1.44
CA TRP A 97 -14.91 6.22 -2.00
C TRP A 97 -15.60 5.46 -0.88
N ASP A 98 -16.79 4.95 -1.15
CA ASP A 98 -17.54 4.18 -0.17
C ASP A 98 -16.94 2.79 0.00
N SER A 99 -16.84 2.33 1.25
CA SER A 99 -16.31 1.01 1.59
C SER A 99 -17.03 0.44 2.81
N PRO A 100 -16.87 -0.87 3.12
CA PRO A 100 -17.42 -1.46 4.33
C PRO A 100 -16.94 -0.82 5.64
N TRP A 101 -15.83 -0.07 5.60
CA TRP A 101 -15.21 0.60 6.75
C TRP A 101 -15.49 2.11 6.77
N GLY A 102 -16.43 2.57 5.94
CA GLY A 102 -16.78 3.98 5.76
C GLY A 102 -16.08 4.63 4.57
N THR A 103 -16.43 5.89 4.30
CA THR A 103 -15.87 6.64 3.18
C THR A 103 -14.39 6.94 3.43
N GLY A 104 -13.55 6.54 2.48
CA GLY A 104 -12.10 6.61 2.64
C GLY A 104 -11.36 6.53 1.32
N ARG A 105 -10.06 6.31 1.40
CA ARG A 105 -9.17 6.21 0.25
C ARG A 105 -8.17 5.08 0.44
N PRO A 106 -7.75 4.45 -0.68
CA PRO A 106 -6.73 3.42 -0.63
C PRO A 106 -5.40 3.97 -0.12
N GLY A 107 -4.65 3.10 0.55
CA GLY A 107 -3.26 3.37 0.91
C GLY A 107 -2.36 3.18 -0.31
N TRP A 108 -1.34 4.05 -0.42
CA TRP A 108 -0.40 4.08 -1.55
C TRP A 108 0.12 2.70 -1.99
N HIS A 109 0.51 1.83 -1.05
CA HIS A 109 1.13 0.53 -1.37
C HIS A 109 0.15 -0.49 -1.95
N LEU A 110 -1.14 -0.32 -1.68
CA LEU A 110 -2.19 -1.22 -2.18
C LEU A 110 -2.42 -0.98 -3.68
N GLU A 111 -2.39 0.27 -4.12
CA GLU A 111 -2.70 0.67 -5.50
C GLU A 111 -1.85 -0.08 -6.52
N CYS A 112 -0.53 -0.02 -6.37
CA CYS A 112 0.39 -0.67 -7.30
C CYS A 112 0.23 -2.20 -7.32
N SER A 113 -0.10 -2.80 -6.18
CA SER A 113 -0.25 -4.25 -6.07
C SER A 113 -1.47 -4.72 -6.88
N VAL A 114 -2.62 -4.09 -6.66
CA VAL A 114 -3.88 -4.44 -7.33
C VAL A 114 -3.84 -4.12 -8.82
N MET A 115 -3.32 -2.95 -9.21
CA MET A 115 -3.19 -2.58 -10.61
C MET A 115 -2.28 -3.54 -11.38
N SER A 116 -1.18 -3.98 -10.76
CA SER A 116 -0.22 -4.90 -11.39
C SER A 116 -0.81 -6.31 -11.52
N GLU A 117 -1.48 -6.80 -10.48
CA GLU A 117 -2.17 -8.09 -10.50
C GLU A 117 -3.25 -8.14 -11.59
N SER A 118 -4.09 -7.11 -11.66
CA SER A 118 -5.15 -7.04 -12.68
C SER A 118 -4.60 -6.89 -14.09
N SER A 119 -3.51 -6.13 -14.28
CA SER A 119 -2.94 -5.88 -15.61
C SER A 119 -2.09 -7.06 -16.13
N LEU A 120 -1.41 -7.78 -15.23
CA LEU A 120 -0.50 -8.86 -15.59
C LEU A 120 -1.12 -10.26 -15.41
N GLY A 121 -2.28 -10.37 -14.75
CA GLY A 121 -2.96 -11.64 -14.49
C GLY A 121 -2.20 -12.57 -13.55
N VAL A 122 -1.28 -12.03 -12.74
CA VAL A 122 -0.48 -12.78 -11.77
C VAL A 122 -1.02 -12.49 -10.38
N LEU A 123 -1.36 -13.55 -9.63
CA LEU A 123 -1.78 -13.44 -8.24
C LEU A 123 -0.60 -12.92 -7.39
N LEU A 124 -0.60 -11.63 -7.07
CA LEU A 124 0.49 -10.93 -6.41
C LEU A 124 0.15 -10.62 -4.95
N ILE A 125 -0.51 -11.57 -4.28
CA ILE A 125 -0.85 -11.51 -2.85
C ILE A 125 0.36 -11.10 -1.97
N PHE A 126 1.57 -11.38 -2.45
CA PHE A 126 2.83 -11.20 -1.74
C PHE A 126 3.59 -9.91 -2.07
N MET A 127 3.18 -9.13 -3.08
CA MET A 127 3.96 -7.94 -3.47
C MET A 127 3.73 -6.70 -2.60
N VAL A 128 2.72 -6.72 -1.73
CA VAL A 128 2.39 -5.62 -0.80
C VAL A 128 3.60 -5.24 0.08
N VAL A 129 4.56 -6.16 0.24
CA VAL A 129 5.74 -6.01 1.10
C VAL A 129 6.98 -5.44 0.39
N VAL A 130 7.00 -5.38 -0.95
CA VAL A 130 8.25 -5.13 -1.70
C VAL A 130 8.72 -3.68 -1.71
N MET A 131 7.82 -2.70 -1.57
CA MET A 131 8.16 -1.29 -1.82
C MET A 131 8.41 -0.43 -0.57
N ILE A 132 8.25 -0.97 0.64
CA ILE A 132 8.28 -0.15 1.87
C ILE A 132 9.69 0.28 2.30
N LEU A 133 10.78 -0.27 1.72
CA LEU A 133 12.13 0.03 2.21
C LEU A 133 13.07 0.85 1.32
N ASN A 134 12.70 1.22 0.09
CA ASN A 134 13.59 2.03 -0.76
C ASN A 134 13.03 3.38 -1.25
N PHE A 135 11.73 3.66 -1.13
CA PHE A 135 11.20 4.91 -1.66
C PHE A 135 11.33 6.13 -0.74
N HIS A 136 11.49 5.94 0.58
CA HIS A 136 11.64 7.07 1.50
C HIS A 136 13.01 7.78 1.43
N ILE A 137 13.98 7.22 0.68
CA ILE A 137 15.31 7.84 0.47
C ILE A 137 15.46 8.47 -0.92
N MET A 138 14.54 8.20 -1.87
CA MET A 138 14.71 8.63 -3.27
C MET A 138 13.94 9.90 -3.67
N ILE A 139 13.29 10.60 -2.73
CA ILE A 139 12.68 11.93 -2.95
C ILE A 139 13.32 13.01 -2.05
N MET A 140 14.58 12.82 -1.65
CA MET A 140 15.39 13.90 -1.07
C MET A 140 16.83 13.84 -1.58
N LYS A 141 17.01 14.04 -2.89
CA LYS A 141 18.21 14.63 -3.48
C LYS A 141 17.95 15.12 -4.89
#